data_AF-A0A943BW13-F1
#
_entry.id   AF-A0A943BW13-F1
#
_cell.length_a   1.000
_cell.length_b   1.000
_cell.length_c   1.000
_cell.angle_alpha   90.00
_cell.angle_beta   90.00
_cell.angle_gamma   90.00
#
_symmetry.space_group_name_H-M   'P 1'
#
loop_
_entity.id
_entity.type
_entity.pdbx_description
1 polymer ?
#
loop_
_entity_poly.entity_id
_entity_poly.type
_entity_poly.pdbx_seq_one_letter_code
_entity_poly.pdbx_strand_id
1 'polypeptide(L)'
;MAKKDLNEDILSGGSISDSAKSEKSAKKAEKLAEKAKKNAEKKAALDKEIQELRSKLASETDEKAKTALKKKLDRAKAKQDALSGKKSAIAAQNAAIIRKVVACVIVVALVVAYVGTGVVRKGFIHSTLQWTTGITAATITDESGDKIKIPVSTYNYYFATTYNNLKSTQSAYEQYGLDPKDYNLDVDFDKKLSSQKTTNSDDEVVTWLEYVNEQTLNSIKTTYMYYNEAVKANNGEEPEITDEQKSELEETIEKYKSSAAQYGYTVSGYLVQAMGKGVTEKVFRREMTRSYIAQNYQSQLNTDADNKEYTEADYTTYKDAHTDDLNAVSIRIFEASSEDDAKAFKDELKSDGSNFTDLCVKYAQDGDYYKSYYAQAEASTKLYATKSILKSAKYAIATADSKDSDSYPGLDWLFSTERKAGDIYQTSTSVVYVLSPVALPEASSVNVRHILVSPITDSSSNTQAVDATAEQWATALETANKVVSEYNSGDKTEDSFAALVSEYSSDTGSTSKGGLYENVVPGQMVDSFEAWSLDSSRKAGDIGIVQTQYGYHIMYFVGTTGTPIWEENAKSALTSEDSSSAADQLEKAYTAKMNWFGKCYIEIDTDIDR
;
A
#
# COMPACT_ATOMS: atom_id res chain seq x y z
N MET A 1 1.54 9.16 -66.48
CA MET A 1 0.66 7.97 -66.58
C MET A 1 1.50 6.74 -66.30
N ALA A 2 1.08 5.66 -65.62
CA ALA A 2 0.00 5.46 -64.66
C ALA A 2 0.23 4.10 -63.93
N LYS A 3 -0.35 3.90 -62.73
CA LYS A 3 -0.93 2.65 -62.14
C LYS A 3 -0.58 1.32 -62.85
N LYS A 4 -0.17 0.20 -62.24
CA LYS A 4 -0.62 -0.58 -61.03
C LYS A 4 0.47 -1.68 -60.83
N ASP A 5 0.51 -2.60 -59.85
CA ASP A 5 -0.32 -3.00 -58.71
C ASP A 5 0.61 -3.61 -57.62
N LEU A 6 0.17 -3.73 -56.37
CA LEU A 6 0.85 -4.58 -55.35
C LEU A 6 -0.09 -4.85 -54.15
N ASN A 7 -0.91 -5.90 -54.25
CA ASN A 7 -1.90 -6.23 -53.23
C ASN A 7 -2.37 -7.69 -53.34
N GLU A 8 -1.53 -8.65 -52.95
CA GLU A 8 -1.89 -10.08 -52.80
C GLU A 8 -0.76 -10.82 -52.04
N ASP A 9 -0.78 -10.78 -50.69
CA ASP A 9 -0.23 -11.88 -49.86
C ASP A 9 -0.65 -11.75 -48.37
N ILE A 10 -1.93 -11.44 -48.14
CA ILE A 10 -2.57 -11.64 -46.83
C ILE A 10 -3.58 -12.77 -47.01
N LEU A 11 -3.18 -14.01 -46.66
CA LEU A 11 -4.03 -15.15 -46.23
C LEU A 11 -3.26 -16.49 -46.23
N SER A 12 -2.41 -16.73 -45.22
CA SER A 12 -2.20 -18.10 -44.71
C SER A 12 -1.90 -18.06 -43.21
N GLY A 13 -2.75 -18.72 -42.42
CA GLY A 13 -2.60 -18.81 -40.97
C GLY A 13 -1.72 -20.00 -40.60
N GLY A 14 -0.65 -19.75 -39.85
CA GLY A 14 0.17 -20.79 -39.23
C GLY A 14 -0.18 -20.98 -37.75
N SER A 15 -0.72 -22.14 -37.38
CA SER A 15 -0.96 -22.50 -35.97
C SER A 15 0.36 -22.83 -35.26
N ILE A 16 0.62 -22.22 -34.10
CA ILE A 16 1.71 -22.63 -33.20
C ILE A 16 1.14 -23.65 -32.19
N SER A 17 1.74 -24.83 -32.13
CA SER A 17 1.26 -25.99 -31.36
C SER A 17 1.44 -25.84 -29.83
N ASP A 18 0.50 -26.41 -29.06
CA ASP A 18 0.43 -26.25 -27.60
C ASP A 18 1.64 -26.79 -26.81
N SER A 19 2.47 -27.66 -27.39
CA SER A 19 3.73 -28.10 -26.79
C SER A 19 4.65 -26.92 -26.41
N ALA A 20 4.74 -25.90 -27.27
CA ALA A 20 5.58 -24.73 -27.05
C ALA A 20 5.07 -23.79 -25.93
N LYS A 21 3.78 -23.87 -25.57
CA LYS A 21 3.24 -23.17 -24.39
C LYS A 21 3.74 -23.82 -23.10
N SER A 22 3.72 -25.16 -23.03
CA SER A 22 4.13 -25.92 -21.83
C SER A 22 5.60 -25.69 -21.45
N GLU A 23 6.50 -25.61 -22.44
CA GLU A 23 7.92 -25.30 -22.23
C GLU A 23 8.16 -23.86 -21.76
N LYS A 24 7.36 -22.90 -22.26
CA LYS A 24 7.42 -21.50 -21.80
C LYS A 24 6.91 -21.34 -20.37
N SER A 25 5.84 -22.05 -19.97
CA SER A 25 5.36 -22.04 -18.59
C SER A 25 6.38 -22.67 -17.62
N ALA A 26 7.04 -23.76 -18.01
CA ALA A 26 8.10 -24.37 -17.19
C ALA A 26 9.28 -23.41 -16.96
N LYS A 27 9.79 -22.77 -18.04
CA LYS A 27 10.87 -21.78 -17.94
C LYS A 27 10.46 -20.50 -17.18
N LYS A 28 9.17 -20.14 -17.18
CA LYS A 28 8.63 -19.04 -16.35
C LYS A 28 8.61 -19.41 -14.87
N ALA A 29 8.20 -20.63 -14.52
CA ALA A 29 8.23 -21.12 -13.14
C ALA A 29 9.66 -21.23 -12.59
N GLU A 30 10.61 -21.73 -13.39
CA GLU A 30 12.03 -21.84 -13.02
C GLU A 30 12.67 -20.47 -12.75
N LYS A 31 12.40 -19.47 -13.59
CA LYS A 31 12.81 -18.06 -13.35
C LYS A 31 12.18 -17.46 -12.09
N LEU A 32 10.90 -17.72 -11.83
CA LEU A 32 10.21 -17.22 -10.65
C LEU A 32 10.80 -17.84 -9.36
N ALA A 33 11.13 -19.13 -9.38
CA ALA A 33 11.83 -19.79 -8.27
C ALA A 33 13.24 -19.22 -8.06
N GLU A 34 13.99 -18.91 -9.13
CA GLU A 34 15.31 -18.26 -9.02
C GLU A 34 15.21 -16.82 -8.47
N LYS A 35 14.15 -16.08 -8.83
CA LYS A 35 13.86 -14.73 -8.32
C LYS A 35 13.43 -14.75 -6.85
N ALA A 36 12.57 -15.69 -6.46
CA ALA A 36 12.20 -15.93 -5.07
C ALA A 36 13.43 -16.28 -4.21
N LYS A 37 14.29 -17.17 -4.70
CA LYS A 37 15.56 -17.53 -4.05
C LYS A 37 16.49 -16.32 -3.87
N LYS A 38 16.71 -15.51 -4.91
CA LYS A 38 17.52 -14.29 -4.82
C LYS A 38 16.94 -13.25 -3.85
N ASN A 39 15.61 -13.13 -3.78
CA ASN A 39 14.95 -12.25 -2.81
C ASN A 39 15.08 -12.79 -1.37
N ALA A 40 15.00 -14.11 -1.17
CA ALA A 40 15.27 -14.74 0.13
C ALA A 40 16.74 -14.57 0.56
N GLU A 41 17.70 -14.71 -0.37
CA GLU A 41 19.13 -14.44 -0.12
C GLU A 41 19.39 -12.97 0.24
N LYS A 42 18.76 -12.02 -0.47
CA LYS A 42 18.81 -10.58 -0.12
C LYS A 42 18.19 -10.29 1.24
N LYS A 43 17.04 -10.90 1.56
CA LYS A 43 16.37 -10.76 2.86
C LYS A 43 17.27 -11.26 3.98
N ALA A 44 17.82 -12.47 3.87
CA ALA A 44 18.74 -13.03 4.86
C ALA A 44 20.02 -12.18 5.05
N ALA A 45 20.53 -11.54 3.98
CA ALA A 45 21.64 -10.60 4.07
C ALA A 45 21.28 -9.31 4.83
N LEU A 46 20.09 -8.74 4.57
CA LEU A 46 19.57 -7.58 5.28
C LEU A 46 19.24 -7.89 6.74
N ASP A 47 18.67 -9.06 7.04
CA ASP A 47 18.38 -9.52 8.41
C ASP A 47 19.68 -9.53 9.24
N LYS A 48 20.77 -10.02 8.66
CA LYS A 48 22.11 -10.01 9.27
C LYS A 48 22.69 -8.59 9.40
N GLU A 49 22.52 -7.73 8.40
CA GLU A 49 22.95 -6.33 8.46
C GLU A 49 22.21 -5.55 9.56
N ILE A 50 20.90 -5.74 9.68
CA ILE A 50 20.03 -5.19 10.73
C ILE A 50 20.51 -5.65 12.11
N GLN A 51 20.84 -6.95 12.27
CA GLN A 51 21.32 -7.51 13.53
C GLN A 51 22.71 -6.93 13.92
N GLU A 52 23.63 -6.82 12.97
CA GLU A 52 24.94 -6.18 13.20
C GLU A 52 24.81 -4.68 13.53
N LEU A 53 23.88 -3.96 12.88
CA LEU A 53 23.64 -2.54 13.13
C LEU A 53 22.98 -2.30 14.49
N ARG A 54 22.06 -3.17 14.92
CA ARG A 54 21.49 -3.17 16.28
C ARG A 54 22.58 -3.39 17.33
N SER A 55 23.44 -4.40 17.14
CA SER A 55 24.54 -4.69 18.06
C SER A 55 25.52 -3.51 18.17
N LYS A 56 25.93 -2.92 17.04
CA LYS A 56 26.82 -1.73 17.03
C LYS A 56 26.16 -0.53 17.69
N LEU A 57 24.87 -0.28 17.44
CA LEU A 57 24.10 0.82 18.06
C LEU A 57 23.99 0.67 19.58
N ALA A 58 23.82 -0.55 20.09
CA ALA A 58 23.76 -0.82 21.52
C ALA A 58 25.12 -0.64 22.24
N SER A 59 26.23 -0.87 21.53
CA SER A 59 27.59 -0.70 22.07
C SER A 59 28.18 0.73 21.93
N GLU A 60 27.55 1.58 21.12
CA GLU A 60 28.09 2.91 20.79
C GLU A 60 27.75 3.93 21.89
N THR A 61 28.72 4.79 22.23
CA THR A 61 28.59 5.81 23.29
C THR A 61 28.56 7.25 22.76
N ASP A 62 29.04 7.49 21.54
CA ASP A 62 28.95 8.80 20.90
C ASP A 62 27.58 9.03 20.24
N GLU A 63 26.87 10.09 20.64
CA GLU A 63 25.51 10.38 20.13
C GLU A 63 25.45 10.67 18.62
N LYS A 64 26.53 11.19 18.04
CA LYS A 64 26.60 11.45 16.59
C LYS A 64 26.80 10.15 15.81
N ALA A 65 27.58 9.22 16.34
CA ALA A 65 27.75 7.86 15.83
C ALA A 65 26.45 7.03 16.02
N LYS A 66 25.78 7.10 17.18
CA LYS A 66 24.44 6.51 17.38
C LYS A 66 23.43 7.02 16.36
N THR A 67 23.36 8.33 16.14
CA THR A 67 22.46 8.93 15.13
C THR A 67 22.75 8.39 13.73
N ALA A 68 24.04 8.24 13.37
CA ALA A 68 24.45 7.65 12.09
C ALA A 68 24.14 6.15 11.99
N LEU A 69 24.22 5.40 13.09
CA LEU A 69 23.89 3.97 13.17
C LEU A 69 22.37 3.74 13.14
N LYS A 70 21.56 4.52 13.88
CA LYS A 70 20.09 4.48 13.83
C LYS A 70 19.61 4.77 12.40
N LYS A 71 20.16 5.80 11.74
CA LYS A 71 19.88 6.09 10.32
C LYS A 71 20.29 4.96 9.35
N LYS A 72 21.35 4.19 9.62
CA LYS A 72 21.68 2.99 8.81
C LYS A 72 20.71 1.85 9.09
N LEU A 73 20.37 1.62 10.35
CA LEU A 73 19.44 0.58 10.79
C LEU A 73 18.04 0.77 10.18
N ASP A 74 17.53 2.00 10.17
CA ASP A 74 16.20 2.31 9.64
C ASP A 74 16.16 2.16 8.10
N ARG A 75 17.27 2.47 7.41
CA ARG A 75 17.42 2.17 5.98
C ARG A 75 17.43 0.67 5.69
N ALA A 76 18.12 -0.12 6.51
CA ALA A 76 18.16 -1.58 6.34
C ALA A 76 16.78 -2.22 6.60
N LYS A 77 16.05 -1.77 7.64
CA LYS A 77 14.64 -2.17 7.87
C LYS A 77 13.74 -1.80 6.69
N ALA A 78 13.82 -0.57 6.18
CA ALA A 78 12.93 -0.13 5.11
C ALA A 78 13.23 -0.84 3.76
N LYS A 79 14.49 -1.29 3.53
CA LYS A 79 14.84 -2.25 2.46
C LYS A 79 14.25 -3.65 2.69
N GLN A 80 14.28 -4.16 3.92
CA GLN A 80 13.67 -5.44 4.31
C GLN A 80 12.14 -5.41 4.12
N ASP A 81 11.48 -4.32 4.50
CA ASP A 81 10.04 -4.12 4.33
C ASP A 81 9.63 -4.14 2.85
N ALA A 82 10.43 -3.54 1.97
CA ALA A 82 10.19 -3.54 0.53
C ALA A 82 10.27 -4.92 -0.13
N LEU A 83 11.22 -5.74 0.31
CA LEU A 83 11.35 -7.13 -0.15
C LEU A 83 10.19 -8.03 0.33
N SER A 84 9.44 -7.61 1.35
CA SER A 84 8.35 -8.38 1.98
C SER A 84 6.95 -8.15 1.37
N GLY A 85 6.87 -7.58 0.16
CA GLY A 85 5.65 -7.04 -0.44
C GLY A 85 4.38 -7.92 -0.37
N LYS A 86 3.50 -7.64 0.60
CA LYS A 86 2.15 -8.20 0.66
C LYS A 86 1.22 -7.44 -0.31
N LYS A 87 1.32 -7.77 -1.61
CA LYS A 87 0.28 -7.65 -2.66
C LYS A 87 0.84 -8.27 -3.94
N SER A 88 0.02 -9.03 -4.67
CA SER A 88 0.44 -9.62 -5.94
C SER A 88 0.85 -8.52 -6.93
N ALA A 89 1.78 -8.84 -7.85
CA ALA A 89 2.39 -7.87 -8.76
C ALA A 89 1.42 -7.25 -9.80
N ILE A 90 0.14 -7.65 -9.78
CA ILE A 90 -0.95 -7.12 -10.62
C ILE A 90 -1.77 -6.09 -9.81
N ALA A 91 -2.15 -6.41 -8.56
CA ALA A 91 -2.86 -5.48 -7.68
C ALA A 91 -2.01 -4.26 -7.24
N ALA A 92 -0.68 -4.41 -7.17
CA ALA A 92 0.23 -3.35 -6.73
C ALA A 92 0.33 -2.18 -7.73
N GLN A 93 0.27 -2.43 -9.05
CA GLN A 93 0.33 -1.34 -10.04
C GLN A 93 -0.96 -0.49 -10.02
N ASN A 94 -2.12 -1.13 -9.95
CA ASN A 94 -3.41 -0.43 -9.91
C ASN A 94 -3.57 0.39 -8.61
N ALA A 95 -3.18 -0.14 -7.44
CA ALA A 95 -3.20 0.63 -6.18
C ALA A 95 -2.17 1.77 -6.14
N ALA A 96 -1.01 1.62 -6.78
CA ALA A 96 0.01 2.67 -6.87
C ALA A 96 -0.41 3.83 -7.78
N ILE A 97 -1.32 3.61 -8.74
CA ILE A 97 -1.92 4.66 -9.57
C ILE A 97 -2.93 5.48 -8.75
N ILE A 98 -3.73 4.85 -7.88
CA ILE A 98 -4.80 5.49 -7.10
C ILE A 98 -4.28 6.57 -6.13
N ARG A 99 -3.11 6.37 -5.47
CA ARG A 99 -2.49 7.45 -4.66
C ARG A 99 -1.75 8.51 -5.50
N LYS A 100 -1.55 8.30 -6.80
CA LYS A 100 -0.72 9.16 -7.67
C LYS A 100 -1.50 10.26 -8.41
N VAL A 101 -2.76 10.52 -8.10
CA VAL A 101 -3.49 11.69 -8.67
C VAL A 101 -3.53 12.90 -7.73
N VAL A 102 -3.26 12.72 -6.43
CA VAL A 102 -2.79 13.82 -5.56
C VAL A 102 -1.47 14.43 -6.10
N ALA A 103 -0.79 13.75 -7.03
CA ALA A 103 0.34 14.31 -7.76
C ALA A 103 0.00 15.56 -8.57
N CYS A 104 -1.26 15.95 -8.81
CA CYS A 104 -1.55 17.19 -9.55
C CYS A 104 -0.93 18.45 -8.89
N VAL A 105 -0.92 18.54 -7.56
CA VAL A 105 -0.24 19.63 -6.83
C VAL A 105 1.30 19.53 -6.93
N ILE A 106 1.84 18.31 -7.02
CA ILE A 106 3.29 18.04 -7.07
C ILE A 106 3.85 18.23 -8.50
N VAL A 107 3.10 17.80 -9.53
CA VAL A 107 3.40 18.01 -10.95
C VAL A 107 3.38 19.51 -11.28
N VAL A 108 2.56 20.31 -10.61
CA VAL A 108 2.69 21.78 -10.67
C VAL A 108 4.08 22.21 -10.20
N ALA A 109 4.47 21.93 -8.95
CA ALA A 109 5.74 22.39 -8.39
C ALA A 109 6.98 21.93 -9.18
N LEU A 110 6.98 20.69 -9.67
CA LEU A 110 8.05 20.15 -10.51
C LEU A 110 8.13 20.82 -11.88
N VAL A 111 7.00 21.12 -12.51
CA VAL A 111 6.95 21.86 -13.78
C VAL A 111 7.40 23.32 -13.59
N VAL A 112 7.05 23.96 -12.46
CA VAL A 112 7.59 25.29 -12.09
C VAL A 112 9.12 25.26 -11.98
N ALA A 113 9.67 24.31 -11.24
CA ALA A 113 11.12 24.16 -11.05
C ALA A 113 11.86 23.83 -12.38
N TYR A 114 11.25 23.02 -13.24
CA TYR A 114 11.82 22.63 -14.54
C TYR A 114 12.01 23.84 -15.47
N VAL A 115 11.01 24.73 -15.57
CA VAL A 115 11.15 25.95 -16.40
C VAL A 115 11.99 27.02 -15.68
N GLY A 116 11.99 27.04 -14.34
CA GLY A 116 12.68 28.06 -13.54
C GLY A 116 14.20 27.92 -13.42
N THR A 117 14.76 26.73 -13.61
CA THR A 117 16.21 26.48 -13.51
C THR A 117 17.02 26.96 -14.74
N GLY A 118 16.38 27.61 -15.70
CA GLY A 118 17.06 28.10 -16.91
C GLY A 118 17.37 27.02 -17.95
N VAL A 119 16.93 25.78 -17.71
CA VAL A 119 16.86 24.69 -18.70
C VAL A 119 15.68 24.92 -19.67
N VAL A 120 15.57 26.16 -20.15
CA VAL A 120 14.63 26.56 -21.19
C VAL A 120 15.07 25.85 -22.47
N ARG A 121 14.18 25.04 -23.09
CA ARG A 121 14.48 24.35 -24.36
C ARG A 121 14.97 25.41 -25.38
N LYS A 122 16.28 25.48 -25.64
CA LYS A 122 16.87 26.49 -26.55
C LYS A 122 16.59 26.14 -28.00
N GLY A 123 15.35 26.40 -28.39
CA GLY A 123 14.80 26.06 -29.69
C GLY A 123 13.47 26.75 -29.92
N PHE A 124 13.47 28.09 -29.97
CA PHE A 124 12.33 28.85 -30.48
C PHE A 124 12.22 28.69 -32.00
N ILE A 125 11.96 27.47 -32.44
CA ILE A 125 11.40 27.21 -33.76
C ILE A 125 9.90 27.35 -33.61
N HIS A 126 9.33 28.37 -34.26
CA HIS A 126 7.91 28.39 -34.64
C HIS A 126 7.64 27.18 -35.57
N SER A 127 7.52 25.97 -35.02
CA SER A 127 7.34 24.77 -35.85
C SER A 127 5.87 24.63 -36.23
N THR A 128 5.58 25.06 -37.45
CA THR A 128 4.33 25.07 -38.22
C THR A 128 3.67 23.70 -38.44
N LEU A 129 3.92 22.71 -37.57
CA LEU A 129 3.51 21.31 -37.72
C LEU A 129 2.41 20.90 -36.74
N GLN A 130 1.46 21.79 -36.42
CA GLN A 130 0.31 21.46 -35.54
C GLN A 130 -0.50 20.25 -36.03
N TRP A 131 -0.46 19.94 -37.34
CA TRP A 131 -1.14 18.77 -37.93
C TRP A 131 -0.71 17.44 -37.30
N THR A 132 0.51 17.33 -36.75
CA THR A 132 0.99 16.08 -36.14
C THR A 132 0.31 15.76 -34.81
N THR A 133 -0.23 16.78 -34.12
CA THR A 133 -0.84 16.61 -32.79
C THR A 133 -2.11 15.76 -32.81
N GLY A 134 -2.81 15.72 -33.96
CA GLY A 134 -4.01 14.89 -34.19
C GLY A 134 -3.72 13.49 -34.73
N ILE A 135 -2.45 13.15 -34.99
CA ILE A 135 -2.08 11.78 -35.41
C ILE A 135 -2.36 10.82 -34.25
N THR A 136 -2.93 9.66 -34.56
CA THR A 136 -3.18 8.59 -33.58
C THR A 136 -1.85 7.96 -33.14
N ALA A 137 -1.43 8.23 -31.90
CA ALA A 137 -0.25 7.64 -31.25
C ALA A 137 -0.52 6.20 -30.78
N ALA A 138 -1.68 5.96 -30.18
CA ALA A 138 -2.13 4.66 -29.73
C ALA A 138 -3.62 4.45 -30.04
N THR A 139 -4.08 3.21 -30.01
CA THR A 139 -5.50 2.87 -30.09
C THR A 139 -5.84 1.98 -28.91
N ILE A 140 -6.86 2.39 -28.16
CA ILE A 140 -7.52 1.55 -27.17
C ILE A 140 -8.72 0.91 -27.88
N THR A 141 -8.91 -0.40 -27.70
CA THR A 141 -10.05 -1.15 -28.26
C THR A 141 -10.77 -1.86 -27.13
N ASP A 142 -12.09 -1.74 -27.06
CA ASP A 142 -12.91 -2.44 -26.07
C ASP A 142 -13.42 -3.81 -26.57
N GLU A 143 -14.20 -4.51 -25.76
CA GLU A 143 -14.73 -5.85 -26.06
C GLU A 143 -15.72 -5.86 -27.24
N SER A 144 -16.42 -4.76 -27.49
CA SER A 144 -17.31 -4.59 -28.65
C SER A 144 -16.52 -4.35 -29.94
N GLY A 145 -15.20 -4.13 -29.83
CA GLY A 145 -14.32 -3.81 -30.94
C GLY A 145 -14.26 -2.33 -31.28
N ASP A 146 -14.86 -1.47 -30.46
CA ASP A 146 -14.89 -0.02 -30.66
C ASP A 146 -13.51 0.59 -30.38
N LYS A 147 -13.10 1.54 -31.24
CA LYS A 147 -11.71 2.00 -31.33
C LYS A 147 -11.56 3.46 -30.96
N ILE A 148 -10.92 3.67 -29.81
CA ILE A 148 -10.59 4.99 -29.29
C ILE A 148 -9.20 5.37 -29.76
N LYS A 149 -9.14 6.42 -30.58
CA LYS A 149 -7.91 6.96 -31.14
C LYS A 149 -7.28 7.93 -30.14
N ILE A 150 -6.14 7.54 -29.57
CA ILE A 150 -5.36 8.38 -28.66
C ILE A 150 -4.44 9.27 -29.51
N PRO A 151 -4.63 10.60 -29.53
CA PRO A 151 -3.77 11.49 -30.30
C PRO A 151 -2.38 11.64 -29.65
N VAL A 152 -1.38 12.04 -30.44
CA VAL A 152 -0.01 12.35 -29.97
C VAL A 152 -0.01 13.34 -28.81
N SER A 153 -0.90 14.34 -28.82
CA SER A 153 -1.01 15.30 -27.70
C SER A 153 -1.48 14.66 -26.39
N THR A 154 -2.42 13.72 -26.44
CA THR A 154 -2.81 12.93 -25.26
C THR A 154 -1.66 12.04 -24.80
N TYR A 155 -0.99 11.35 -25.72
CA TYR A 155 0.13 10.48 -25.34
C TYR A 155 1.27 11.27 -24.67
N ASN A 156 1.64 12.43 -25.21
CA ASN A 156 2.66 13.30 -24.61
C ASN A 156 2.27 13.77 -23.20
N TYR A 157 0.98 14.09 -22.96
CA TYR A 157 0.47 14.40 -21.61
C TYR A 157 0.71 13.24 -20.64
N TYR A 158 0.28 12.01 -20.97
CA TYR A 158 0.48 10.85 -20.09
C TYR A 158 1.95 10.45 -19.94
N PHE A 159 2.77 10.62 -20.99
CA PHE A 159 4.21 10.38 -20.92
C PHE A 159 4.88 11.34 -19.93
N ALA A 160 4.59 12.63 -20.02
CA ALA A 160 5.13 13.64 -19.11
C ALA A 160 4.69 13.40 -17.66
N THR A 161 3.42 13.04 -17.44
CA THR A 161 2.91 12.66 -16.11
C THR A 161 3.61 11.41 -15.57
N THR A 162 3.79 10.38 -16.40
CA THR A 162 4.48 9.13 -16.03
C THR A 162 5.95 9.38 -15.66
N TYR A 163 6.66 10.17 -16.49
CA TYR A 163 8.05 10.57 -16.27
C TYR A 163 8.24 11.37 -14.97
N ASN A 164 7.42 12.41 -14.76
CA ASN A 164 7.50 13.24 -13.56
C ASN A 164 7.14 12.45 -12.29
N ASN A 165 6.17 11.52 -12.38
CA ASN A 165 5.85 10.61 -11.29
C ASN A 165 7.01 9.66 -10.96
N LEU A 166 7.73 9.14 -11.96
CA LEU A 166 8.92 8.31 -11.75
C LEU A 166 10.01 9.11 -11.02
N LYS A 167 10.30 10.34 -11.48
CA LYS A 167 11.28 11.25 -10.88
C LYS A 167 10.93 11.61 -9.44
N SER A 168 9.69 12.00 -9.17
CA SER A 168 9.21 12.30 -7.82
C SER A 168 9.27 11.07 -6.89
N THR A 169 9.00 9.87 -7.42
CA THR A 169 9.08 8.63 -6.63
C THR A 169 10.53 8.34 -6.24
N GLN A 170 11.48 8.45 -7.18
CA GLN A 170 12.92 8.29 -6.90
C GLN A 170 13.38 9.26 -5.80
N SER A 171 13.15 10.57 -5.96
CA SER A 171 13.63 11.57 -4.99
C SER A 171 13.01 11.40 -3.60
N ALA A 172 11.75 10.96 -3.49
CA ALA A 172 11.14 10.64 -2.21
C ALA A 172 11.84 9.45 -1.54
N TYR A 173 12.16 8.39 -2.29
CA TYR A 173 12.83 7.20 -1.77
C TYR A 173 14.26 7.54 -1.29
N GLU A 174 14.99 8.35 -2.05
CA GLU A 174 16.31 8.88 -1.65
C GLU A 174 16.24 9.73 -0.38
N GLN A 175 15.18 10.54 -0.21
CA GLN A 175 14.94 11.34 0.99
C GLN A 175 14.72 10.45 2.23
N TYR A 176 13.98 9.36 2.09
CA TYR A 176 13.85 8.32 3.14
C TYR A 176 15.14 7.48 3.30
N GLY A 177 16.15 7.69 2.45
CA GLY A 177 17.44 6.99 2.50
C GLY A 177 17.39 5.57 1.92
N LEU A 178 16.31 5.23 1.23
CA LEU A 178 16.19 4.02 0.44
C LEU A 178 17.12 4.10 -0.78
N ASP A 179 17.59 2.94 -1.23
CA ASP A 179 18.38 2.82 -2.45
C ASP A 179 17.43 2.62 -3.63
N PRO A 180 17.28 3.56 -4.58
CA PRO A 180 16.31 3.45 -5.67
C PRO A 180 16.45 2.16 -6.49
N LYS A 181 17.65 1.58 -6.53
CA LYS A 181 17.94 0.34 -7.25
C LYS A 181 17.19 -0.88 -6.71
N ASP A 182 16.92 -0.93 -5.41
CA ASP A 182 16.17 -2.04 -4.81
C ASP A 182 14.68 -2.04 -5.21
N TYR A 183 14.20 -0.95 -5.82
CA TYR A 183 12.80 -0.72 -6.19
C TYR A 183 12.58 -0.53 -7.69
N ASN A 184 13.62 -0.76 -8.51
CA ASN A 184 13.59 -0.46 -9.96
C ASN A 184 13.26 1.03 -10.21
N LEU A 185 13.97 1.92 -9.50
CA LEU A 185 13.90 3.38 -9.57
C LEU A 185 15.29 4.02 -9.81
N ASP A 186 16.31 3.26 -10.21
CA ASP A 186 17.69 3.71 -10.46
C ASP A 186 17.92 4.34 -11.85
N VAL A 187 16.88 4.96 -12.41
CA VAL A 187 16.99 5.76 -13.64
C VAL A 187 17.84 7.00 -13.41
N ASP A 188 18.89 7.20 -14.20
CA ASP A 188 19.63 8.46 -14.20
C ASP A 188 18.91 9.45 -15.13
N PHE A 189 18.20 10.40 -14.54
CA PHE A 189 17.46 11.43 -15.29
C PHE A 189 18.36 12.48 -15.96
N ASP A 190 19.67 12.49 -15.69
CA ASP A 190 20.64 13.31 -16.41
C ASP A 190 21.21 12.59 -17.65
N LYS A 191 20.74 11.36 -17.91
CA LYS A 191 21.06 10.57 -19.11
C LYS A 191 19.79 10.25 -19.92
N LYS A 192 19.95 10.11 -21.24
CA LYS A 192 18.89 9.65 -22.16
C LYS A 192 18.25 8.34 -21.67
N LEU A 193 16.93 8.26 -21.68
CA LEU A 193 16.21 7.05 -21.26
C LEU A 193 16.44 5.89 -22.25
N SER A 194 16.73 6.22 -23.50
CA SER A 194 17.04 5.27 -24.58
C SER A 194 18.42 4.62 -24.47
N SER A 195 19.38 5.20 -23.75
CA SER A 195 20.74 4.67 -23.61
C SER A 195 20.95 3.81 -22.36
N GLN A 196 20.01 3.87 -21.42
CA GLN A 196 20.04 3.17 -20.14
C GLN A 196 19.10 1.98 -20.13
N LYS A 197 19.41 0.96 -19.32
CA LYS A 197 18.63 -0.28 -19.23
C LYS A 197 18.02 -0.47 -17.84
N THR A 198 16.89 -1.15 -17.83
CA THR A 198 16.13 -1.56 -16.64
C THR A 198 15.51 -2.94 -16.87
N THR A 199 14.80 -3.46 -15.89
CA THR A 199 14.01 -4.70 -16.02
C THR A 199 12.52 -4.34 -15.97
N ASN A 200 11.71 -4.88 -16.87
CA ASN A 200 10.25 -4.67 -16.83
C ASN A 200 9.52 -5.74 -16.00
N SER A 201 8.19 -5.69 -16.04
CA SER A 201 7.26 -6.59 -15.36
C SER A 201 7.43 -8.08 -15.74
N ASP A 202 7.87 -8.36 -16.98
CA ASP A 202 8.10 -9.72 -17.50
C ASP A 202 9.53 -10.26 -17.26
N ASP A 203 10.33 -9.58 -16.43
CA ASP A 203 11.75 -9.86 -16.20
C ASP A 203 12.60 -9.78 -17.49
N GLU A 204 12.18 -8.95 -18.46
CA GLU A 204 12.93 -8.65 -19.68
C GLU A 204 13.79 -7.38 -19.51
N VAL A 205 15.01 -7.40 -20.05
CA VAL A 205 15.93 -6.27 -19.99
C VAL A 205 15.60 -5.29 -21.12
N VAL A 206 14.90 -4.21 -20.78
CA VAL A 206 14.43 -3.16 -21.69
C VAL A 206 15.22 -1.86 -21.49
N THR A 207 15.08 -0.90 -22.39
CA THR A 207 15.53 0.47 -22.11
C THR A 207 14.58 1.17 -21.14
N TRP A 208 15.06 2.17 -20.40
CA TRP A 208 14.19 3.01 -19.57
C TRP A 208 13.13 3.74 -20.41
N LEU A 209 13.44 4.08 -21.66
CA LEU A 209 12.47 4.65 -22.60
C LEU A 209 11.34 3.66 -22.93
N GLU A 210 11.66 2.40 -23.18
CA GLU A 210 10.65 1.36 -23.43
C GLU A 210 9.78 1.13 -22.19
N TYR A 211 10.40 1.06 -21.01
CA TYR A 211 9.68 0.95 -19.73
C TYR A 211 8.72 2.12 -19.50
N VAL A 212 9.17 3.38 -19.66
CA VAL A 212 8.29 4.55 -19.49
C VAL A 212 7.17 4.58 -20.53
N ASN A 213 7.41 4.12 -21.77
CA ASN A 213 6.36 3.99 -22.79
C ASN A 213 5.35 2.87 -22.47
N GLU A 214 5.79 1.73 -21.93
CA GLU A 214 4.92 0.64 -21.44
C GLU A 214 4.00 1.17 -20.33
N GLN A 215 4.57 1.84 -19.32
CA GLN A 215 3.83 2.46 -18.22
C GLN A 215 2.88 3.56 -18.71
N THR A 216 3.29 4.37 -19.70
CA THR A 216 2.44 5.40 -20.33
C THR A 216 1.24 4.77 -21.04
N LEU A 217 1.46 3.71 -21.84
CA LEU A 217 0.40 3.03 -22.56
C LEU A 217 -0.58 2.34 -21.60
N ASN A 218 -0.09 1.74 -20.52
CA ASN A 218 -0.91 1.14 -19.47
C ASN A 218 -1.73 2.22 -18.74
N SER A 219 -1.13 3.36 -18.37
CA SER A 219 -1.86 4.48 -17.78
C SER A 219 -2.98 5.00 -18.69
N ILE A 220 -2.70 5.16 -20.00
CA ILE A 220 -3.72 5.56 -20.99
C ILE A 220 -4.82 4.49 -21.08
N LYS A 221 -4.47 3.20 -21.14
CA LYS A 221 -5.44 2.09 -21.17
C LYS A 221 -6.37 2.17 -19.97
N THR A 222 -5.82 2.21 -18.76
CA THR A 222 -6.59 2.17 -17.51
C THR A 222 -7.47 3.41 -17.34
N THR A 223 -6.96 4.62 -17.60
CA THR A 223 -7.80 5.82 -17.52
C THR A 223 -8.92 5.81 -18.55
N TYR A 224 -8.63 5.46 -19.81
CA TYR A 224 -9.68 5.43 -20.83
C TYR A 224 -10.69 4.31 -20.59
N MET A 225 -10.27 3.12 -20.16
CA MET A 225 -11.13 2.00 -19.75
C MET A 225 -12.19 2.48 -18.75
N TYR A 226 -11.79 2.94 -17.56
CA TYR A 226 -12.74 3.39 -16.53
C TYR A 226 -13.56 4.62 -16.97
N TYR A 227 -12.97 5.55 -17.74
CA TYR A 227 -13.72 6.68 -18.30
C TYR A 227 -14.84 6.23 -19.25
N ASN A 228 -14.58 5.27 -20.14
CA ASN A 228 -15.61 4.78 -21.06
C ASN A 228 -16.71 4.03 -20.32
N GLU A 229 -16.36 3.22 -19.33
CA GLU A 229 -17.36 2.51 -18.51
C GLU A 229 -18.21 3.49 -17.69
N ALA A 230 -17.62 4.58 -17.19
CA ALA A 230 -18.37 5.68 -16.58
C ALA A 230 -19.34 6.35 -17.56
N VAL A 231 -18.91 6.59 -18.81
CA VAL A 231 -19.75 7.14 -19.88
C VAL A 231 -20.87 6.15 -20.26
N LYS A 232 -20.57 4.85 -20.38
CA LYS A 232 -21.57 3.79 -20.65
C LYS A 232 -22.61 3.71 -19.53
N ALA A 233 -22.18 3.73 -18.27
CA ALA A 233 -23.05 3.74 -17.10
C ALA A 233 -23.92 5.00 -17.02
N ASN A 234 -23.44 6.13 -17.55
CA ASN A 234 -24.17 7.40 -17.67
C ASN A 234 -24.86 7.55 -19.04
N ASN A 235 -25.46 6.48 -19.57
CA ASN A 235 -26.26 6.45 -20.80
C ASN A 235 -25.55 6.96 -22.08
N GLY A 236 -24.22 6.98 -22.11
CA GLY A 236 -23.41 7.51 -23.21
C GLY A 236 -23.03 8.99 -23.09
N GLU A 237 -23.43 9.67 -22.00
CA GLU A 237 -23.06 11.06 -21.72
C GLU A 237 -21.84 11.15 -20.79
N GLU A 238 -21.01 12.18 -20.94
CA GLU A 238 -19.83 12.39 -20.07
C GLU A 238 -20.26 12.78 -18.65
N PRO A 239 -19.93 12.01 -17.61
CA PRO A 239 -20.28 12.36 -16.22
C PRO A 239 -19.59 13.64 -15.78
N GLU A 240 -20.25 14.46 -14.95
CA GLU A 240 -19.60 15.60 -14.32
C GLU A 240 -18.62 15.16 -13.21
N ILE A 241 -17.53 15.92 -13.07
CA ILE A 241 -16.61 15.87 -11.93
C ILE A 241 -17.16 16.73 -10.77
N THR A 242 -16.74 16.45 -9.53
CA THR A 242 -17.25 17.17 -8.35
C THR A 242 -16.80 18.65 -8.36
N ASP A 243 -17.47 19.50 -7.57
CA ASP A 243 -17.13 20.92 -7.52
C ASP A 243 -15.75 21.17 -6.86
N GLU A 244 -15.32 20.30 -5.96
CA GLU A 244 -13.96 20.26 -5.42
C GLU A 244 -12.95 19.93 -6.54
N GLN A 245 -13.21 18.90 -7.35
CA GLN A 245 -12.36 18.52 -8.49
C GLN A 245 -12.30 19.62 -9.56
N LYS A 246 -13.41 20.34 -9.79
CA LYS A 246 -13.44 21.55 -10.64
C LYS A 246 -12.54 22.65 -10.06
N SER A 247 -12.60 22.89 -8.75
CA SER A 247 -11.76 23.89 -8.06
C SER A 247 -10.28 23.52 -8.10
N GLU A 248 -9.92 22.27 -7.82
CA GLU A 248 -8.54 21.77 -7.90
C GLU A 248 -7.94 21.93 -9.32
N LEU A 249 -8.74 21.67 -10.35
CA LEU A 249 -8.36 21.87 -11.75
C LEU A 249 -8.10 23.35 -12.06
N GLU A 250 -8.98 24.27 -11.64
CA GLU A 250 -8.77 25.71 -11.85
C GLU A 250 -7.55 26.24 -11.08
N GLU A 251 -7.37 25.84 -9.82
CA GLU A 251 -6.18 26.19 -9.05
C GLU A 251 -4.88 25.69 -9.72
N THR A 252 -4.89 24.46 -10.24
CA THR A 252 -3.78 23.87 -10.97
C THR A 252 -3.44 24.69 -12.20
N ILE A 253 -4.45 25.09 -12.98
CA ILE A 253 -4.28 25.95 -14.14
C ILE A 253 -3.80 27.37 -13.75
N GLU A 254 -4.28 27.94 -12.65
CA GLU A 254 -3.88 29.28 -12.20
C GLU A 254 -2.42 29.32 -11.72
N LYS A 255 -1.96 28.25 -11.06
CA LYS A 255 -0.55 28.06 -10.73
C LYS A 255 0.30 28.01 -12.02
N TYR A 256 -0.16 27.31 -13.07
CA TYR A 256 0.50 27.33 -14.37
C TYR A 256 0.43 28.68 -15.10
N LYS A 257 -0.66 29.47 -14.98
CA LYS A 257 -0.71 30.85 -15.52
C LYS A 257 0.35 31.72 -14.87
N SER A 258 0.45 31.65 -13.54
CA SER A 258 1.42 32.41 -12.75
C SER A 258 2.86 32.09 -13.17
N SER A 259 3.21 30.81 -13.26
CA SER A 259 4.55 30.39 -13.71
C SER A 259 4.80 30.68 -15.19
N ALA A 260 3.82 30.48 -16.07
CA ALA A 260 3.95 30.84 -17.48
C ALA A 260 4.25 32.34 -17.64
N ALA A 261 3.53 33.21 -16.93
CA ALA A 261 3.73 34.65 -16.94
C ALA A 261 5.14 35.05 -16.44
N GLN A 262 5.63 34.43 -15.36
CA GLN A 262 6.98 34.66 -14.84
C GLN A 262 8.08 34.41 -15.89
N TYR A 263 7.88 33.43 -16.78
CA TYR A 263 8.84 33.07 -17.83
C TYR A 263 8.47 33.59 -19.22
N GLY A 264 7.47 34.48 -19.34
CA GLY A 264 7.07 35.12 -20.60
C GLY A 264 6.32 34.21 -21.58
N TYR A 265 5.73 33.11 -21.10
CA TYR A 265 4.92 32.18 -21.88
C TYR A 265 3.41 32.41 -21.68
N THR A 266 2.61 31.98 -22.66
CA THR A 266 1.19 31.65 -22.41
C THR A 266 1.10 30.27 -21.75
N VAL A 267 0.03 29.97 -21.00
CA VAL A 267 -0.16 28.62 -20.40
C VAL A 267 -0.01 27.50 -21.43
N SER A 268 -0.64 27.62 -22.59
CA SER A 268 -0.53 26.58 -23.62
C SER A 268 0.89 26.48 -24.20
N GLY A 269 1.65 27.58 -24.28
CA GLY A 269 3.07 27.54 -24.65
C GLY A 269 3.92 26.86 -23.57
N TYR A 270 3.65 27.18 -22.31
CA TYR A 270 4.33 26.65 -21.14
C TYR A 270 4.07 25.14 -20.95
N LEU A 271 2.81 24.69 -21.06
CA LEU A 271 2.44 23.27 -21.04
C LEU A 271 3.07 22.49 -22.20
N VAL A 272 3.19 23.08 -23.40
CA VAL A 272 3.94 22.47 -24.51
C VAL A 272 5.44 22.35 -24.20
N GLN A 273 6.04 23.29 -23.47
CA GLN A 273 7.45 23.18 -23.03
C GLN A 273 7.65 22.17 -21.89
N ALA A 274 6.65 22.02 -21.01
CA ALA A 274 6.71 21.12 -19.86
C ALA A 274 6.34 19.67 -20.19
N MET A 275 5.28 19.47 -20.98
CA MET A 275 4.65 18.17 -21.24
C MET A 275 4.72 17.73 -22.72
N GLY A 276 5.26 18.59 -23.58
CA GLY A 276 5.58 18.27 -24.97
C GLY A 276 4.54 18.73 -26.01
N LYS A 277 4.92 18.56 -27.29
CA LYS A 277 4.15 19.05 -28.45
C LYS A 277 2.67 18.66 -28.38
N GLY A 278 1.81 19.67 -28.48
CA GLY A 278 0.36 19.53 -28.55
C GLY A 278 -0.37 19.54 -27.20
N VAL A 279 0.33 19.49 -26.06
CA VAL A 279 -0.30 19.61 -24.73
C VAL A 279 -0.64 21.08 -24.45
N THR A 280 -1.79 21.53 -24.97
CA THR A 280 -2.37 22.85 -24.69
C THR A 280 -3.19 22.83 -23.40
N GLU A 281 -3.60 23.99 -22.90
CA GLU A 281 -4.54 24.08 -21.75
C GLU A 281 -5.81 23.25 -21.98
N LYS A 282 -6.35 23.26 -23.21
CA LYS A 282 -7.53 22.45 -23.57
C LYS A 282 -7.27 20.94 -23.49
N VAL A 283 -6.07 20.48 -23.88
CA VAL A 283 -5.70 19.07 -23.76
C VAL A 283 -5.49 18.70 -22.29
N PHE A 284 -4.77 19.53 -21.55
CA PHE A 284 -4.53 19.32 -20.12
C PHE A 284 -5.85 19.20 -19.33
N ARG A 285 -6.76 20.17 -19.49
CA ARG A 285 -8.09 20.16 -18.86
C ARG A 285 -8.86 18.88 -19.21
N ARG A 286 -8.92 18.51 -20.50
CA ARG A 286 -9.63 17.30 -20.95
C ARG A 286 -9.09 16.02 -20.31
N GLU A 287 -7.77 15.78 -20.36
CA GLU A 287 -7.21 14.54 -19.80
C GLU A 287 -7.29 14.50 -18.27
N MET A 288 -7.24 15.66 -17.61
CA MET A 288 -7.42 15.76 -16.15
C MET A 288 -8.88 15.47 -15.74
N THR A 289 -9.87 16.07 -16.42
CA THR A 289 -11.29 15.74 -16.23
C THR A 289 -11.57 14.25 -16.47
N ARG A 290 -11.03 13.66 -17.55
CA ARG A 290 -11.15 12.21 -17.83
C ARG A 290 -10.53 11.36 -16.73
N SER A 291 -9.39 11.79 -16.19
CA SER A 291 -8.73 11.11 -15.08
C SER A 291 -9.58 11.15 -13.81
N TYR A 292 -10.22 12.28 -13.48
CA TYR A 292 -11.16 12.38 -12.36
C TYR A 292 -12.41 11.50 -12.58
N ILE A 293 -13.03 11.52 -13.76
CA ILE A 293 -14.18 10.63 -14.08
C ILE A 293 -13.80 9.16 -13.90
N ALA A 294 -12.65 8.75 -14.42
CA ALA A 294 -12.12 7.39 -14.27
C ALA A 294 -11.91 6.99 -12.80
N GLN A 295 -11.40 7.90 -11.96
CA GLN A 295 -11.25 7.67 -10.52
C GLN A 295 -12.60 7.59 -9.80
N ASN A 296 -13.53 8.48 -10.11
CA ASN A 296 -14.85 8.50 -9.49
C ASN A 296 -15.58 7.18 -9.78
N TYR A 297 -15.51 6.69 -11.02
CA TYR A 297 -16.08 5.40 -11.40
C TYR A 297 -15.36 4.20 -10.75
N GLN A 298 -14.02 4.21 -10.69
CA GLN A 298 -13.28 3.16 -9.96
C GLN A 298 -13.61 3.16 -8.46
N SER A 299 -13.78 4.34 -7.85
CA SER A 299 -14.21 4.48 -6.45
C SER A 299 -15.64 3.98 -6.25
N GLN A 300 -16.53 4.22 -7.22
CA GLN A 300 -17.89 3.70 -7.19
C GLN A 300 -17.89 2.17 -7.28
N LEU A 301 -17.11 1.55 -8.19
CA LEU A 301 -17.01 0.09 -8.27
C LEU A 301 -16.57 -0.56 -6.96
N ASN A 302 -15.58 0.03 -6.27
CA ASN A 302 -15.16 -0.45 -4.95
C ASN A 302 -16.28 -0.27 -3.92
N THR A 303 -16.97 0.88 -3.94
CA THR A 303 -18.10 1.18 -3.04
C THR A 303 -19.28 0.22 -3.28
N ASP A 304 -19.55 -0.17 -4.52
CA ASP A 304 -20.60 -1.13 -4.88
C ASP A 304 -20.23 -2.54 -4.42
N ALA A 305 -18.94 -2.92 -4.45
CA ALA A 305 -18.46 -4.19 -3.92
C ALA A 305 -18.41 -4.23 -2.38
N ASP A 306 -18.10 -3.11 -1.72
CA ASP A 306 -18.16 -2.97 -0.25
C ASP A 306 -19.60 -3.01 0.26
N ASN A 307 -20.55 -2.45 -0.50
CA ASN A 307 -21.98 -2.48 -0.20
C ASN A 307 -22.70 -3.75 -0.70
N LYS A 308 -21.99 -4.70 -1.32
CA LYS A 308 -22.59 -5.96 -1.77
C LYS A 308 -23.01 -6.80 -0.56
N GLU A 309 -24.30 -7.11 -0.48
CA GLU A 309 -24.81 -8.10 0.46
C GLU A 309 -24.59 -9.51 -0.09
N TYR A 310 -24.12 -10.41 0.78
CA TYR A 310 -23.96 -11.84 0.49
C TYR A 310 -25.02 -12.64 1.22
N THR A 311 -25.40 -13.77 0.66
CA THR A 311 -26.34 -14.70 1.29
C THR A 311 -25.61 -15.70 2.19
N GLU A 312 -26.34 -16.30 3.13
CA GLU A 312 -25.86 -17.43 3.94
C GLU A 312 -25.27 -18.58 3.10
N ALA A 313 -25.78 -18.77 1.88
CA ALA A 313 -25.28 -19.76 0.95
C ALA A 313 -23.91 -19.38 0.37
N ASP A 314 -23.64 -18.09 0.13
CA ASP A 314 -22.34 -17.60 -0.32
C ASP A 314 -21.29 -17.76 0.79
N TYR A 315 -21.63 -17.37 2.03
CA TYR A 315 -20.76 -17.56 3.19
C TYR A 315 -20.48 -19.03 3.50
N THR A 316 -21.50 -19.91 3.41
CA THR A 316 -21.31 -21.35 3.57
C THR A 316 -20.42 -21.92 2.47
N THR A 317 -20.65 -21.54 1.21
CA THR A 317 -19.81 -21.98 0.07
C THR A 317 -18.36 -21.53 0.24
N TYR A 318 -18.12 -20.27 0.64
CA TYR A 318 -16.79 -19.76 0.91
C TYR A 318 -16.13 -20.51 2.07
N LYS A 319 -16.84 -20.67 3.21
CA LYS A 319 -16.34 -21.39 4.39
C LYS A 319 -15.94 -22.83 4.09
N ASP A 320 -16.76 -23.56 3.35
CA ASP A 320 -16.50 -24.96 3.00
C ASP A 320 -15.29 -25.09 2.05
N ALA A 321 -15.04 -24.10 1.19
CA ALA A 321 -13.85 -24.04 0.32
C ALA A 321 -12.57 -23.52 1.03
N HIS A 322 -12.72 -22.65 2.03
CA HIS A 322 -11.63 -21.88 2.67
C HIS A 322 -11.51 -22.12 4.18
N THR A 323 -11.94 -23.28 4.68
CA THR A 323 -11.90 -23.62 6.12
C THR A 323 -10.50 -23.43 6.73
N ASP A 324 -9.42 -23.79 6.02
CA ASP A 324 -8.05 -23.63 6.50
C ASP A 324 -7.54 -22.18 6.54
N ASP A 325 -8.15 -21.27 5.77
CA ASP A 325 -7.84 -19.84 5.76
C ASP A 325 -8.62 -19.09 6.87
N LEU A 326 -9.83 -19.56 7.18
CA LEU A 326 -10.69 -19.04 8.26
C LEU A 326 -10.34 -19.61 9.64
N ASN A 327 -9.73 -20.80 9.69
CA ASN A 327 -9.25 -21.42 10.91
C ASN A 327 -8.25 -20.50 11.64
N ALA A 328 -8.44 -20.39 12.95
CA ALA A 328 -7.81 -19.39 13.79
C ALA A 328 -7.28 -20.00 15.09
N VAL A 329 -6.24 -19.39 15.66
CA VAL A 329 -5.61 -19.81 16.92
C VAL A 329 -5.57 -18.64 17.89
N SER A 330 -5.73 -18.90 19.19
CA SER A 330 -5.50 -17.88 20.23
C SER A 330 -4.22 -18.22 20.98
N ILE A 331 -3.31 -17.26 21.10
CA ILE A 331 -1.95 -17.45 21.63
C ILE A 331 -1.51 -16.27 22.50
N ARG A 332 -0.52 -16.53 23.35
CA ARG A 332 0.47 -15.52 23.73
C ARG A 332 1.68 -15.64 22.80
N ILE A 333 2.22 -14.51 22.34
CA ILE A 333 3.39 -14.45 21.46
C ILE A 333 4.32 -13.31 21.87
N PHE A 334 5.63 -13.55 21.77
CA PHE A 334 6.68 -12.56 22.03
C PHE A 334 7.80 -12.70 21.00
N GLU A 335 8.33 -11.58 20.52
CA GLU A 335 9.52 -11.51 19.64
C GLU A 335 10.72 -11.00 20.43
N ALA A 336 11.63 -11.91 20.76
CA ALA A 336 12.85 -11.59 21.49
C ALA A 336 13.87 -10.88 20.59
N SER A 337 14.83 -10.17 21.22
CA SER A 337 15.88 -9.44 20.49
C SER A 337 16.86 -10.37 19.74
N SER A 338 16.97 -11.63 20.16
CA SER A 338 17.77 -12.68 19.53
C SER A 338 17.15 -14.06 19.70
N GLU A 339 17.62 -15.04 18.93
CA GLU A 339 17.19 -16.44 19.08
C GLU A 339 17.62 -17.03 20.44
N ASP A 340 18.74 -16.57 21.01
CA ASP A 340 19.21 -17.05 22.31
C ASP A 340 18.39 -16.45 23.47
N ASP A 341 17.94 -15.21 23.34
CA ASP A 341 16.95 -14.62 24.26
C ASP A 341 15.61 -15.37 24.19
N ALA A 342 15.17 -15.78 22.98
CA ALA A 342 13.95 -16.57 22.80
C ALA A 342 14.05 -17.95 23.46
N LYS A 343 15.22 -18.62 23.36
CA LYS A 343 15.49 -19.88 24.07
C LYS A 343 15.45 -19.68 25.59
N ALA A 344 16.15 -18.66 26.09
CA ALA A 344 16.20 -18.36 27.53
C ALA A 344 14.81 -18.01 28.09
N PHE A 345 14.01 -17.21 27.37
CA PHE A 345 12.61 -16.96 27.69
C PHE A 345 11.83 -18.27 27.80
N LYS A 346 11.93 -19.16 26.80
CA LYS A 346 11.22 -20.44 26.79
C LYS A 346 11.64 -21.35 27.94
N ASP A 347 12.92 -21.40 28.27
CA ASP A 347 13.44 -22.24 29.35
C ASP A 347 13.00 -21.73 30.74
N GLU A 348 12.71 -20.43 30.89
CA GLU A 348 12.13 -19.83 32.10
C GLU A 348 10.59 -19.81 32.11
N LEU A 349 9.94 -20.10 30.99
CA LEU A 349 8.48 -20.06 30.88
C LEU A 349 7.84 -21.24 31.63
N LYS A 350 6.98 -20.93 32.59
CA LYS A 350 6.21 -21.94 33.31
C LYS A 350 5.23 -22.63 32.36
N SER A 351 4.97 -23.91 32.60
CA SER A 351 4.04 -24.73 31.82
C SER A 351 2.58 -24.25 31.85
N ASP A 352 2.23 -23.36 32.78
CA ASP A 352 0.90 -22.74 32.90
C ASP A 352 0.82 -21.35 32.25
N GLY A 353 1.92 -20.86 31.66
CA GLY A 353 2.02 -19.54 31.05
C GLY A 353 1.92 -18.36 32.02
N SER A 354 1.86 -18.61 33.35
CA SER A 354 1.53 -17.57 34.34
C SER A 354 2.54 -16.43 34.43
N ASN A 355 3.81 -16.67 34.06
CA ASN A 355 4.87 -15.66 34.00
C ASN A 355 5.15 -15.12 32.59
N PHE A 356 4.29 -15.38 31.59
CA PHE A 356 4.55 -14.94 30.20
C PHE A 356 4.71 -13.41 30.11
N THR A 357 3.84 -12.64 30.79
CA THR A 357 3.93 -11.17 30.83
C THR A 357 5.25 -10.69 31.49
N ASP A 358 5.61 -11.26 32.64
CA ASP A 358 6.85 -10.91 33.36
C ASP A 358 8.09 -11.19 32.50
N LEU A 359 8.07 -12.29 31.73
CA LEU A 359 9.14 -12.64 30.80
C LEU A 359 9.16 -11.70 29.59
N CYS A 360 8.01 -11.26 29.06
CA CYS A 360 7.97 -10.22 28.02
C CYS A 360 8.63 -8.92 28.51
N VAL A 361 8.36 -8.49 29.75
CA VAL A 361 9.02 -7.30 30.33
C VAL A 361 10.52 -7.53 30.53
N LYS A 362 10.93 -8.73 30.97
CA LYS A 362 12.34 -9.09 31.19
C LYS A 362 13.17 -9.10 29.90
N TYR A 363 12.62 -9.66 28.82
CA TYR A 363 13.31 -9.84 27.54
C TYR A 363 12.97 -8.76 26.49
N ALA A 364 12.15 -7.76 26.86
CA ALA A 364 11.87 -6.58 26.05
C ALA A 364 13.16 -5.84 25.65
N GLN A 365 13.12 -5.19 24.49
CA GLN A 365 14.18 -4.26 24.09
C GLN A 365 14.32 -3.12 25.12
N ASP A 366 15.54 -2.59 25.27
CA ASP A 366 15.76 -1.48 26.20
C ASP A 366 14.99 -0.22 25.78
N GLY A 367 14.38 0.42 26.78
CA GLY A 367 13.51 1.57 26.64
C GLY A 367 12.27 1.43 27.53
N ASP A 368 11.88 2.54 28.18
CA ASP A 368 10.75 2.54 29.12
C ASP A 368 9.42 2.24 28.43
N TYR A 369 9.28 2.62 27.14
CA TYR A 369 8.14 2.27 26.31
C TYR A 369 7.94 0.74 26.20
N TYR A 370 8.96 -0.03 25.79
CA TYR A 370 8.77 -1.47 25.60
C TYR A 370 8.49 -2.20 26.92
N LYS A 371 9.11 -1.77 28.02
CA LYS A 371 8.90 -2.36 29.35
C LYS A 371 7.49 -2.06 29.89
N SER A 372 6.97 -0.85 29.68
CA SER A 372 5.58 -0.51 30.03
C SER A 372 4.58 -1.21 29.09
N TYR A 373 4.84 -1.18 27.78
CA TYR A 373 4.01 -1.84 26.77
C TYR A 373 3.86 -3.35 27.01
N TYR A 374 4.93 -4.07 27.38
CA TYR A 374 4.85 -5.50 27.67
C TYR A 374 4.37 -5.85 29.09
N ALA A 375 4.12 -4.88 29.97
CA ALA A 375 3.57 -5.12 31.30
C ALA A 375 2.05 -5.39 31.30
N GLN A 376 1.34 -4.98 30.24
CA GLN A 376 -0.04 -5.39 29.94
C GLN A 376 -0.03 -6.75 29.21
N ALA A 377 -0.93 -7.66 29.58
CA ALA A 377 -0.98 -8.98 28.97
C ALA A 377 -1.41 -8.92 27.49
N GLU A 378 -2.25 -7.94 27.18
CA GLU A 378 -2.82 -7.62 25.87
C GLU A 378 -1.73 -7.43 24.80
N ALA A 379 -0.61 -6.79 25.14
CA ALA A 379 0.52 -6.54 24.23
C ALA A 379 1.23 -7.78 23.67
N SER A 380 1.02 -8.93 24.31
CA SER A 380 1.56 -10.23 23.90
C SER A 380 0.45 -11.24 23.66
N THR A 381 -0.80 -10.79 23.53
CA THR A 381 -1.97 -11.66 23.31
C THR A 381 -2.48 -11.49 21.89
N LYS A 382 -2.74 -12.62 21.21
CA LYS A 382 -3.42 -12.65 19.92
C LYS A 382 -4.60 -13.61 20.02
N LEU A 383 -5.81 -13.08 19.85
CA LEU A 383 -7.05 -13.85 19.89
C LEU A 383 -7.53 -14.10 18.46
N TYR A 384 -7.93 -15.34 18.18
CA TYR A 384 -8.51 -15.75 16.89
C TYR A 384 -7.67 -15.35 15.66
N ALA A 385 -6.34 -15.43 15.75
CA ALA A 385 -5.44 -15.09 14.66
C ALA A 385 -5.37 -16.22 13.62
N THR A 386 -5.65 -15.91 12.35
CA THR A 386 -5.47 -16.83 11.20
C THR A 386 -4.01 -16.84 10.72
N LYS A 387 -3.66 -17.81 9.85
CA LYS A 387 -2.34 -17.84 9.18
C LYS A 387 -2.03 -16.54 8.46
N SER A 388 -3.02 -15.92 7.81
CA SER A 388 -2.83 -14.66 7.07
C SER A 388 -2.50 -13.48 7.99
N ILE A 389 -3.10 -13.44 9.17
CA ILE A 389 -2.88 -12.38 10.19
C ILE A 389 -1.47 -12.48 10.77
N LEU A 390 -1.03 -13.67 11.17
CA LEU A 390 0.33 -13.86 11.68
C LEU A 390 1.40 -13.55 10.61
N LYS A 391 1.12 -13.87 9.34
CA LYS A 391 1.95 -13.44 8.19
C LYS A 391 1.92 -11.91 7.99
N SER A 392 0.78 -11.23 8.16
CA SER A 392 0.69 -9.76 8.11
C SER A 392 1.52 -9.09 9.21
N ALA A 393 1.46 -9.61 10.43
CA ALA A 393 2.17 -9.09 11.60
C ALA A 393 3.69 -9.35 11.55
N LYS A 394 4.18 -10.10 10.56
CA LYS A 394 5.59 -10.42 10.31
C LYS A 394 6.31 -11.14 11.47
N TYR A 395 5.59 -11.80 12.39
CA TYR A 395 6.22 -12.62 13.43
C TYR A 395 7.17 -13.66 12.82
N ALA A 396 8.26 -13.99 13.50
CA ALA A 396 9.28 -14.90 12.97
C ALA A 396 8.73 -16.33 12.79
N ILE A 397 7.78 -16.77 13.62
CA ILE A 397 7.01 -18.02 13.46
C ILE A 397 6.31 -18.12 12.10
N ALA A 398 6.00 -16.97 11.48
CA ALA A 398 5.30 -16.83 10.20
C ALA A 398 6.18 -16.34 9.04
N THR A 399 7.48 -16.10 9.28
CA THR A 399 8.38 -15.46 8.28
C THR A 399 9.83 -15.94 8.28
N ALA A 400 10.25 -16.71 9.28
CA ALA A 400 11.60 -17.28 9.39
C ALA A 400 11.72 -18.62 8.66
N ASP A 401 12.92 -18.88 8.15
CA ASP A 401 13.33 -20.08 7.39
C ASP A 401 12.45 -20.44 6.17
N SER A 402 11.91 -19.42 5.49
CA SER A 402 11.12 -19.54 4.25
C SER A 402 11.97 -19.91 3.02
N LYS A 403 12.73 -21.01 3.11
CA LYS A 403 13.44 -21.60 1.95
C LYS A 403 12.46 -22.07 0.87
N ASP A 404 11.24 -22.35 1.30
CA ASP A 404 10.01 -22.42 0.50
C ASP A 404 9.13 -21.21 0.90
N SER A 405 8.43 -20.59 -0.04
CA SER A 405 7.46 -19.52 0.26
C SER A 405 6.13 -20.04 0.79
N ASP A 406 5.88 -21.33 0.62
CA ASP A 406 4.54 -21.92 0.78
C ASP A 406 4.44 -22.74 2.08
N SER A 407 5.56 -23.17 2.66
CA SER A 407 5.65 -23.80 3.99
C SER A 407 6.42 -22.91 4.98
N TYR A 408 5.88 -22.77 6.19
CA TYR A 408 6.50 -22.07 7.30
C TYR A 408 6.45 -23.00 8.51
N PRO A 409 7.54 -23.71 8.86
CA PRO A 409 7.52 -24.77 9.87
C PRO A 409 6.94 -24.33 11.24
N GLY A 410 7.07 -23.04 11.58
CA GLY A 410 6.46 -22.46 12.78
C GLY A 410 4.93 -22.36 12.71
N LEU A 411 4.36 -21.93 11.59
CA LEU A 411 2.91 -21.95 11.36
C LEU A 411 2.39 -23.38 11.19
N ASP A 412 3.15 -24.25 10.52
CA ASP A 412 2.77 -25.66 10.33
C ASP A 412 2.72 -26.39 11.68
N TRP A 413 3.62 -26.05 12.62
CA TRP A 413 3.53 -26.49 14.02
C TRP A 413 2.29 -25.90 14.72
N LEU A 414 2.06 -24.60 14.61
CA LEU A 414 1.01 -23.88 15.36
C LEU A 414 -0.42 -24.22 14.91
N PHE A 415 -0.62 -24.47 13.61
CA PHE A 415 -1.91 -24.84 13.01
C PHE A 415 -2.07 -26.36 12.86
N SER A 416 -1.20 -27.15 13.49
CA SER A 416 -1.37 -28.60 13.59
C SER A 416 -2.54 -28.95 14.52
N THR A 417 -3.36 -29.92 14.11
CA THR A 417 -4.44 -30.51 14.95
C THR A 417 -3.93 -31.18 16.22
N GLU A 418 -2.62 -31.44 16.31
CA GLU A 418 -1.96 -32.01 17.50
C GLU A 418 -1.65 -30.96 18.59
N ARG A 419 -1.97 -29.68 18.35
CA ARG A 419 -1.80 -28.61 19.35
C ARG A 419 -2.94 -28.59 20.36
N LYS A 420 -2.63 -28.16 21.58
CA LYS A 420 -3.58 -27.93 22.67
C LYS A 420 -3.20 -26.69 23.47
N ALA A 421 -4.15 -26.16 24.25
CA ALA A 421 -3.88 -25.11 25.23
C ALA A 421 -2.75 -25.54 26.19
N GLY A 422 -1.84 -24.62 26.49
CA GLY A 422 -0.62 -24.88 27.28
C GLY A 422 0.59 -25.36 26.49
N ASP A 423 0.47 -25.62 25.18
CA ASP A 423 1.65 -25.95 24.36
C ASP A 423 2.57 -24.74 24.19
N ILE A 424 3.87 -24.96 24.36
CA ILE A 424 4.93 -23.95 24.23
C ILE A 424 5.81 -24.28 23.02
N TYR A 425 6.12 -23.26 22.23
CA TYR A 425 7.05 -23.37 21.10
C TYR A 425 7.97 -22.15 21.01
N GLN A 426 9.16 -22.38 20.45
CA GLN A 426 10.10 -21.32 20.10
C GLN A 426 10.68 -21.67 18.74
N THR A 427 10.77 -20.67 17.87
CA THR A 427 11.43 -20.76 16.56
C THR A 427 11.95 -19.38 16.19
N SER A 428 13.21 -19.29 15.76
CA SER A 428 13.89 -18.01 15.58
C SER A 428 13.71 -17.12 16.83
N THR A 429 13.34 -15.85 16.68
CA THR A 429 13.05 -14.90 17.76
C THR A 429 11.68 -15.08 18.43
N SER A 430 10.75 -15.84 17.84
CA SER A 430 9.40 -16.00 18.41
C SER A 430 9.38 -17.02 19.55
N VAL A 431 8.70 -16.67 20.64
CA VAL A 431 8.19 -17.63 21.63
C VAL A 431 6.66 -17.55 21.67
N VAL A 432 6.00 -18.71 21.68
CA VAL A 432 4.55 -18.86 21.66
C VAL A 432 4.07 -19.78 22.77
N TYR A 433 2.96 -19.40 23.41
CA TYR A 433 2.17 -20.22 24.33
C TYR A 433 0.73 -20.28 23.83
N VAL A 434 0.20 -21.48 23.59
CA VAL A 434 -1.15 -21.67 23.02
C VAL A 434 -2.22 -21.45 24.10
N LEU A 435 -3.15 -20.51 23.87
CA LEU A 435 -4.32 -20.27 24.72
C LEU A 435 -5.51 -21.14 24.29
N SER A 436 -5.78 -21.20 22.97
CA SER A 436 -6.75 -22.09 22.35
C SER A 436 -6.12 -22.68 21.09
N PRO A 437 -6.23 -24.00 20.84
CA PRO A 437 -5.77 -24.61 19.59
C PRO A 437 -6.56 -24.10 18.39
N VAL A 438 -6.10 -24.49 17.19
CA VAL A 438 -6.72 -24.12 15.92
C VAL A 438 -8.17 -24.61 15.83
N ALA A 439 -9.09 -23.69 15.52
CA ALA A 439 -10.50 -23.96 15.26
C ALA A 439 -11.13 -22.83 14.44
N LEU A 440 -12.33 -23.05 13.89
CA LEU A 440 -13.14 -21.99 13.32
C LEU A 440 -13.65 -21.08 14.46
N PRO A 441 -13.44 -19.75 14.41
CA PRO A 441 -13.81 -18.86 15.52
C PRO A 441 -15.30 -18.50 15.48
N GLU A 442 -16.11 -19.18 16.29
CA GLU A 442 -17.53 -18.85 16.52
C GLU A 442 -17.76 -17.62 17.43
N ALA A 443 -16.69 -16.97 17.90
CA ALA A 443 -16.80 -15.70 18.62
C ALA A 443 -17.26 -14.59 17.65
N SER A 444 -18.11 -13.68 18.13
CA SER A 444 -18.62 -12.58 17.30
C SER A 444 -17.59 -11.46 17.09
N SER A 445 -17.73 -10.71 15.99
CA SER A 445 -17.11 -9.39 15.86
C SER A 445 -17.68 -8.41 16.89
N VAL A 446 -16.95 -7.33 17.17
CA VAL A 446 -17.26 -6.41 18.27
C VAL A 446 -17.24 -4.95 17.84
N ASN A 447 -18.07 -4.13 18.49
CA ASN A 447 -18.05 -2.68 18.37
C ASN A 447 -17.39 -2.09 19.61
N VAL A 448 -16.48 -1.14 19.41
CA VAL A 448 -15.77 -0.43 20.48
C VAL A 448 -15.67 1.06 20.18
N ARG A 449 -15.63 1.89 21.21
CA ARG A 449 -15.20 3.28 21.10
C ARG A 449 -13.84 3.45 21.75
N HIS A 450 -13.05 4.40 21.27
CA HIS A 450 -11.79 4.77 21.91
C HIS A 450 -11.55 6.27 21.95
N ILE A 451 -10.70 6.68 22.90
CA ILE A 451 -10.09 8.00 22.98
C ILE A 451 -8.58 7.77 22.99
N LEU A 452 -7.89 8.04 21.89
CA LEU A 452 -6.44 8.06 21.85
C LEU A 452 -5.88 9.33 22.52
N VAL A 453 -5.00 9.16 23.51
CA VAL A 453 -4.16 10.22 24.10
C VAL A 453 -2.70 9.96 23.71
N SER A 454 -2.17 10.80 22.82
CA SER A 454 -0.77 10.74 22.37
C SER A 454 0.19 11.37 23.39
N PRO A 455 1.38 10.78 23.67
CA PRO A 455 2.46 11.44 24.42
C PRO A 455 3.19 12.52 23.60
N ILE A 456 3.00 12.56 22.29
CA ILE A 456 3.49 13.62 21.41
C ILE A 456 2.31 14.55 21.06
N THR A 457 2.36 15.78 21.58
CA THR A 457 1.33 16.81 21.38
C THR A 457 1.68 17.82 20.27
N ASP A 458 2.93 17.81 19.78
CA ASP A 458 3.38 18.66 18.67
C ASP A 458 3.36 17.88 17.35
N SER A 459 2.28 18.04 16.61
CA SER A 459 2.06 17.46 15.27
C SER A 459 3.02 17.97 14.19
N SER A 460 3.87 18.96 14.47
CA SER A 460 4.93 19.41 13.57
C SER A 460 6.25 18.63 13.76
N SER A 461 6.36 17.84 14.83
CA SER A 461 7.52 16.98 15.08
C SER A 461 7.42 15.66 14.30
N ASN A 462 8.53 15.22 13.70
CA ASN A 462 8.65 13.88 13.10
C ASN A 462 8.89 12.77 14.16
N THR A 463 8.51 13.02 15.41
CA THR A 463 8.78 12.14 16.56
C THR A 463 7.63 11.14 16.69
N GLN A 464 7.96 9.84 16.71
CA GLN A 464 6.96 8.80 16.96
C GLN A 464 6.69 8.69 18.47
N ALA A 465 5.49 8.27 18.87
CA ALA A 465 5.16 8.12 20.30
C ALA A 465 6.10 7.14 21.04
N VAL A 466 6.63 6.13 20.33
CA VAL A 466 7.64 5.19 20.87
C VAL A 466 9.00 5.82 21.19
N ASP A 467 9.33 6.98 20.59
CA ASP A 467 10.52 7.77 20.88
C ASP A 467 10.25 8.89 21.95
N ALA A 468 9.02 8.99 22.49
CA ALA A 468 8.68 9.96 23.52
C ALA A 468 9.36 9.67 24.87
N THR A 469 9.63 10.71 25.66
CA THR A 469 10.28 10.56 26.98
C THR A 469 9.36 9.89 28.01
N ALA A 470 9.95 9.35 29.08
CA ALA A 470 9.20 8.81 30.22
C ALA A 470 8.25 9.86 30.84
N GLU A 471 8.64 11.14 30.87
CA GLU A 471 7.79 12.24 31.34
C GLU A 471 6.59 12.47 30.43
N GLN A 472 6.78 12.45 29.10
CA GLN A 472 5.69 12.57 28.13
C GLN A 472 4.70 11.39 28.23
N TRP A 473 5.21 10.17 28.39
CA TRP A 473 4.39 9.00 28.65
C TRP A 473 3.64 9.09 30.00
N ALA A 474 4.26 9.67 31.04
CA ALA A 474 3.58 9.89 32.32
C ALA A 474 2.44 10.93 32.20
N THR A 475 2.66 12.06 31.50
CA THR A 475 1.62 13.08 31.24
C THR A 475 0.47 12.53 30.39
N ALA A 476 0.75 11.69 29.39
CA ALA A 476 -0.29 11.02 28.62
C ALA A 476 -1.13 10.06 29.49
N LEU A 477 -0.49 9.33 30.41
CA LEU A 477 -1.19 8.44 31.34
C LEU A 477 -2.03 9.22 32.35
N GLU A 478 -1.52 10.35 32.88
CA GLU A 478 -2.27 11.24 33.76
C GLU A 478 -3.52 11.79 33.05
N THR A 479 -3.37 12.22 31.79
CA THR A 479 -4.48 12.68 30.95
C THR A 479 -5.49 11.57 30.69
N ALA A 480 -5.04 10.35 30.39
CA ALA A 480 -5.95 9.22 30.19
C ALA A 480 -6.73 8.85 31.47
N ASN A 481 -6.07 8.88 32.64
CA ASN A 481 -6.73 8.69 33.92
C ASN A 481 -7.70 9.83 34.26
N LYS A 482 -7.41 11.08 33.85
CA LYS A 482 -8.34 12.21 33.97
C LYS A 482 -9.62 11.95 33.17
N VAL A 483 -9.49 11.54 31.90
CA VAL A 483 -10.65 11.20 31.03
C VAL A 483 -11.49 10.08 31.63
N VAL A 484 -10.85 9.00 32.12
CA VAL A 484 -11.54 7.92 32.85
C VAL A 484 -12.24 8.42 34.12
N SER A 485 -11.64 9.36 34.86
CA SER A 485 -12.23 9.94 36.06
C SER A 485 -13.43 10.84 35.76
N GLU A 486 -13.36 11.60 34.67
CA GLU A 486 -14.41 12.48 34.18
C GLU A 486 -15.62 11.67 33.70
N TYR A 487 -15.39 10.67 32.84
CA TYR A 487 -16.40 9.68 32.45
C TYR A 487 -17.04 9.01 33.67
N ASN A 488 -16.23 8.61 34.67
CA ASN A 488 -16.72 7.99 35.89
C ASN A 488 -17.47 8.94 36.85
N SER A 489 -17.43 10.24 36.60
CA SER A 489 -18.17 11.26 37.34
C SER A 489 -19.44 11.72 36.63
N GLY A 490 -19.55 11.48 35.32
CA GLY A 490 -20.73 11.73 34.50
C GLY A 490 -21.72 10.55 34.43
N ASP A 491 -22.53 10.55 33.37
CA ASP A 491 -23.69 9.64 33.21
C ASP A 491 -23.34 8.16 32.94
N LYS A 492 -22.08 7.86 32.57
CA LYS A 492 -21.58 6.50 32.26
C LYS A 492 -22.36 5.80 31.14
N THR A 493 -22.86 6.56 30.18
CA THR A 493 -23.48 6.06 28.94
C THR A 493 -22.48 6.06 27.79
N GLU A 494 -22.78 5.32 26.71
CA GLU A 494 -22.02 5.39 25.45
C GLU A 494 -21.95 6.82 24.91
N ASP A 495 -23.06 7.57 24.93
CA ASP A 495 -23.12 8.97 24.49
C ASP A 495 -22.19 9.87 25.32
N SER A 496 -22.15 9.67 26.64
CA SER A 496 -21.24 10.43 27.51
C SER A 496 -19.77 10.11 27.27
N PHE A 497 -19.44 8.90 26.79
CA PHE A 497 -18.10 8.55 26.33
C PHE A 497 -17.79 9.21 24.98
N ALA A 498 -18.72 9.12 24.01
CA ALA A 498 -18.57 9.69 22.67
C ALA A 498 -18.38 11.22 22.71
N ALA A 499 -19.01 11.92 23.66
CA ALA A 499 -18.82 13.35 23.89
C ALA A 499 -17.35 13.71 24.23
N LEU A 500 -16.70 12.91 25.08
CA LEU A 500 -15.30 13.12 25.50
C LEU A 500 -14.29 12.91 24.36
N VAL A 501 -14.63 12.15 23.32
CA VAL A 501 -13.74 11.91 22.17
C VAL A 501 -13.38 13.21 21.46
N SER A 502 -14.35 14.12 21.28
CA SER A 502 -14.13 15.39 20.56
C SER A 502 -13.27 16.39 21.34
N GLU A 503 -13.15 16.24 22.66
CA GLU A 503 -12.32 17.09 23.51
C GLU A 503 -10.90 16.53 23.67
N TYR A 504 -10.78 15.21 23.81
CA TYR A 504 -9.52 14.59 24.26
C TYR A 504 -8.79 13.75 23.22
N SER A 505 -9.43 13.33 22.12
CA SER A 505 -8.79 12.37 21.23
C SER A 505 -7.81 13.01 20.24
N SER A 506 -6.60 12.43 20.19
CA SER A 506 -5.61 12.68 19.15
C SER A 506 -5.92 11.95 17.83
N ASP A 507 -6.90 11.04 17.81
CA ASP A 507 -7.38 10.39 16.59
C ASP A 507 -8.51 11.19 15.93
N THR A 508 -8.12 12.09 15.03
CA THR A 508 -9.04 12.91 14.24
C THR A 508 -9.86 12.10 13.24
N GLY A 509 -9.46 10.87 12.91
CA GLY A 509 -10.16 10.00 11.95
C GLY A 509 -11.44 9.38 12.49
N SER A 510 -11.51 9.12 13.80
CA SER A 510 -12.70 8.57 14.46
C SER A 510 -13.55 9.60 15.21
N THR A 511 -13.05 10.85 15.37
CA THR A 511 -13.73 11.89 16.16
C THR A 511 -15.15 12.19 15.67
N SER A 512 -15.37 12.29 14.35
CA SER A 512 -16.69 12.54 13.76
C SER A 512 -17.71 11.41 13.99
N LYS A 513 -17.25 10.21 14.36
CA LYS A 513 -18.08 9.06 14.75
C LYS A 513 -18.17 8.87 16.26
N GLY A 514 -17.63 9.80 17.06
CA GLY A 514 -17.52 9.64 18.51
C GLY A 514 -16.62 8.47 18.90
N GLY A 515 -15.50 8.28 18.19
CA GLY A 515 -14.48 7.27 18.52
C GLY A 515 -14.83 5.84 18.12
N LEU A 516 -15.94 5.63 17.41
CA LEU A 516 -16.51 4.31 17.10
C LEU A 516 -15.73 3.57 16.00
N TYR A 517 -15.35 2.33 16.31
CA TYR A 517 -15.01 1.29 15.35
C TYR A 517 -16.03 0.14 15.45
N GLU A 518 -16.45 -0.36 14.29
CA GLU A 518 -17.51 -1.35 14.14
C GLU A 518 -16.99 -2.62 13.48
N ASN A 519 -17.62 -3.76 13.78
CA ASN A 519 -17.30 -5.08 13.22
C ASN A 519 -15.81 -5.44 13.37
N VAL A 520 -15.22 -5.07 14.51
CA VAL A 520 -13.79 -5.30 14.78
C VAL A 520 -13.52 -6.79 14.85
N VAL A 521 -12.59 -7.24 14.01
CA VAL A 521 -12.10 -8.62 13.92
C VAL A 521 -10.57 -8.68 13.95
N PRO A 522 -9.97 -9.84 14.28
CA PRO A 522 -8.52 -9.99 14.35
C PRO A 522 -7.78 -9.53 13.09
N GLY A 523 -6.59 -8.95 13.27
CA GLY A 523 -5.73 -8.43 12.22
C GLY A 523 -6.08 -7.02 11.72
N GLN A 524 -7.16 -6.40 12.22
CA GLN A 524 -7.53 -5.03 11.88
C GLN A 524 -6.88 -3.99 12.80
N MET A 525 -6.59 -4.35 14.05
CA MET A 525 -6.14 -3.42 15.09
C MET A 525 -4.75 -3.78 15.61
N VAL A 526 -4.09 -2.84 16.29
CA VAL A 526 -2.81 -3.11 16.97
C VAL A 526 -3.00 -4.00 18.19
N ASP A 527 -2.01 -4.85 18.47
CA ASP A 527 -2.09 -6.01 19.38
C ASP A 527 -2.84 -5.75 20.69
N SER A 528 -2.44 -4.74 21.48
CA SER A 528 -3.10 -4.46 22.77
C SER A 528 -4.54 -3.97 22.65
N PHE A 529 -4.86 -3.20 21.61
CA PHE A 529 -6.21 -2.72 21.33
C PHE A 529 -7.11 -3.88 20.90
N GLU A 530 -6.59 -4.72 20.02
CA GLU A 530 -7.25 -5.91 19.49
C GLU A 530 -7.56 -6.94 20.59
N ALA A 531 -6.54 -7.30 21.39
CA ALA A 531 -6.67 -8.25 22.47
C ALA A 531 -7.65 -7.79 23.55
N TRP A 532 -7.66 -6.50 23.88
CA TRP A 532 -8.63 -5.93 24.83
C TRP A 532 -10.06 -5.97 24.29
N SER A 533 -10.22 -5.67 22.99
CA SER A 533 -11.53 -5.61 22.33
C SER A 533 -12.16 -6.99 22.15
N LEU A 534 -11.36 -8.01 21.81
CA LEU A 534 -11.82 -9.37 21.53
C LEU A 534 -11.82 -10.30 22.76
N ASP A 535 -11.51 -9.77 23.95
CA ASP A 535 -11.59 -10.51 25.21
C ASP A 535 -13.05 -10.87 25.52
N SER A 536 -13.35 -12.17 25.48
CA SER A 536 -14.68 -12.74 25.76
C SER A 536 -15.26 -12.41 27.14
N SER A 537 -14.46 -11.89 28.07
CA SER A 537 -14.94 -11.45 29.38
C SER A 537 -15.59 -10.07 29.35
N ARG A 538 -15.43 -9.27 28.28
CA ARG A 538 -15.97 -7.92 28.12
C ARG A 538 -17.50 -7.91 28.10
N LYS A 539 -18.08 -6.84 28.66
CA LYS A 539 -19.51 -6.54 28.67
C LYS A 539 -19.74 -5.10 28.21
N ALA A 540 -20.91 -4.83 27.63
CA ALA A 540 -21.29 -3.49 27.19
C ALA A 540 -21.15 -2.48 28.35
N GLY A 541 -20.42 -1.39 28.11
CA GLY A 541 -20.08 -0.41 29.14
C GLY A 541 -18.76 -0.65 29.88
N ASP A 542 -18.06 -1.77 29.67
CA ASP A 542 -16.72 -1.96 30.22
C ASP A 542 -15.75 -0.93 29.62
N ILE A 543 -14.93 -0.32 30.49
CA ILE A 543 -13.87 0.61 30.11
C ILE A 543 -12.49 0.08 30.53
N GLY A 544 -11.46 0.52 29.83
CA GLY A 544 -10.06 0.19 30.15
C GLY A 544 -9.09 1.20 29.55
N ILE A 545 -7.82 1.15 29.97
CA ILE A 545 -6.74 1.87 29.32
C ILE A 545 -5.77 0.84 28.76
N VAL A 546 -5.44 0.93 27.47
CA VAL A 546 -4.41 0.11 26.82
C VAL A 546 -3.35 0.99 26.20
N GLN A 547 -2.08 0.59 26.32
CA GLN A 547 -0.96 1.29 25.71
C GLN A 547 -0.68 0.70 24.33
N THR A 548 -0.39 1.53 23.34
CA THR A 548 0.01 1.10 21.98
C THR A 548 1.20 1.93 21.51
N GLN A 549 1.68 1.67 20.29
CA GLN A 549 2.71 2.49 19.63
C GLN A 549 2.24 3.92 19.26
N TYR A 550 0.97 4.27 19.52
CA TYR A 550 0.40 5.61 19.27
C TYR A 550 0.17 6.42 20.54
N GLY A 551 0.06 5.77 21.70
CA GLY A 551 -0.26 6.42 22.97
C GLY A 551 -1.07 5.51 23.89
N TYR A 552 -1.88 6.11 24.77
CA TYR A 552 -2.88 5.37 25.53
C TYR A 552 -4.24 5.50 24.86
N HIS A 553 -4.92 4.38 24.66
CA HIS A 553 -6.31 4.36 24.25
C HIS A 553 -7.15 4.11 25.49
N ILE A 554 -8.02 5.06 25.84
CA ILE A 554 -9.14 4.79 26.74
C ILE A 554 -10.16 4.05 25.88
N MET A 555 -10.48 2.83 26.25
CA MET A 555 -11.38 1.92 25.55
C MET A 555 -12.78 1.93 26.18
N TYR A 556 -13.81 1.78 25.36
CA TYR A 556 -15.19 1.53 25.77
C TYR A 556 -15.77 0.40 24.93
N PHE A 557 -16.20 -0.69 25.56
CA PHE A 557 -16.80 -1.82 24.85
C PHE A 557 -18.28 -1.55 24.61
N VAL A 558 -18.69 -1.42 23.35
CA VAL A 558 -20.09 -1.17 22.97
C VAL A 558 -20.88 -2.48 23.01
N GLY A 559 -20.37 -3.54 22.38
CA GLY A 559 -21.00 -4.85 22.39
C GLY A 559 -20.51 -5.78 21.28
N THR A 560 -20.98 -7.03 21.31
CA THR A 560 -20.85 -7.98 20.19
C THR A 560 -21.90 -7.68 19.11
N THR A 561 -21.53 -7.80 17.85
CA THR A 561 -22.43 -7.63 16.69
C THR A 561 -23.43 -8.77 16.54
N GLY A 562 -23.03 -9.98 16.97
CA GLY A 562 -23.72 -11.24 16.69
C GLY A 562 -23.16 -11.98 15.48
N THR A 563 -22.48 -11.29 14.55
CA THR A 563 -21.82 -11.88 13.37
C THR A 563 -20.54 -12.62 13.79
N PRO A 564 -20.36 -13.91 13.48
CA PRO A 564 -19.11 -14.63 13.75
C PRO A 564 -17.89 -14.01 13.06
N ILE A 565 -16.72 -14.06 13.70
CA ILE A 565 -15.44 -13.59 13.14
C ILE A 565 -15.13 -14.26 11.79
N TRP A 566 -15.47 -15.56 11.63
CA TRP A 566 -15.25 -16.25 10.36
C TRP A 566 -16.12 -15.71 9.22
N GLU A 567 -17.32 -15.20 9.53
CA GLU A 567 -18.26 -14.67 8.53
C GLU A 567 -17.82 -13.27 8.06
N GLU A 568 -17.39 -12.40 8.97
CA GLU A 568 -16.79 -11.09 8.60
C GLU A 568 -15.51 -11.26 7.76
N ASN A 569 -14.69 -12.27 8.09
CA ASN A 569 -13.52 -12.64 7.31
C ASN A 569 -13.91 -13.18 5.92
N ALA A 570 -14.96 -14.00 5.83
CA ALA A 570 -15.49 -14.49 4.55
C ALA A 570 -16.06 -13.33 3.70
N LYS A 571 -16.85 -12.43 4.29
CA LYS A 571 -17.36 -11.21 3.65
C LYS A 571 -16.23 -10.34 3.09
N SER A 572 -15.21 -10.08 3.91
CA SER A 572 -14.03 -9.29 3.51
C SER A 572 -13.27 -9.94 2.34
N ALA A 573 -13.17 -11.28 2.33
CA ALA A 573 -12.54 -12.02 1.25
C ALA A 573 -13.38 -12.02 -0.04
N LEU A 574 -14.68 -12.28 0.06
CA LEU A 574 -15.63 -12.24 -1.06
C LEU A 574 -15.65 -10.85 -1.73
N THR A 575 -15.75 -9.76 -0.95
CA THR A 575 -15.67 -8.39 -1.48
C THR A 575 -14.33 -8.10 -2.14
N SER A 576 -13.22 -8.63 -1.61
CA SER A 576 -11.91 -8.52 -2.26
C SER A 576 -11.82 -9.34 -3.56
N GLU A 577 -12.47 -10.50 -3.64
CA GLU A 577 -12.51 -11.36 -4.83
C GLU A 577 -13.39 -10.75 -5.93
N ASP A 578 -14.59 -10.25 -5.59
CA ASP A 578 -15.48 -9.53 -6.50
C ASP A 578 -14.82 -8.26 -7.04
N SER A 579 -14.23 -7.42 -6.17
CA SER A 579 -13.51 -6.20 -6.57
C SER A 579 -12.36 -6.49 -7.53
N SER A 580 -11.58 -7.54 -7.22
CA SER A 580 -10.48 -7.97 -8.07
C SER A 580 -10.99 -8.52 -9.41
N SER A 581 -12.05 -9.34 -9.37
CA SER A 581 -12.66 -9.95 -10.56
C SER A 581 -13.27 -8.92 -11.51
N ALA A 582 -13.95 -7.90 -10.98
CA ALA A 582 -14.49 -6.80 -11.78
C ALA A 582 -13.38 -6.00 -12.47
N ALA A 583 -12.31 -5.65 -11.75
CA ALA A 583 -11.15 -4.98 -12.34
C ALA A 583 -10.45 -5.84 -13.40
N ASP A 584 -10.24 -7.13 -13.12
CA ASP A 584 -9.64 -8.11 -14.04
C ASP A 584 -10.46 -8.32 -15.31
N GLN A 585 -11.79 -8.33 -15.21
CA GLN A 585 -12.70 -8.46 -16.35
C GLN A 585 -12.61 -7.24 -17.26
N LEU A 586 -12.69 -6.03 -16.68
CA LEU A 586 -12.49 -4.78 -17.43
C LEU A 586 -11.10 -4.73 -18.08
N GLU A 587 -10.05 -5.13 -17.36
CA GLU A 587 -8.69 -5.13 -17.91
C GLU A 587 -8.55 -6.09 -19.11
N LYS A 588 -9.24 -7.24 -19.10
CA LYS A 588 -9.27 -8.20 -20.20
C LYS A 588 -10.15 -7.74 -21.37
N ALA A 589 -11.24 -7.02 -21.10
CA ALA A 589 -12.12 -6.44 -22.12
C ALA A 589 -11.41 -5.36 -22.96
N TYR A 590 -10.43 -4.66 -22.38
CA TYR A 590 -9.70 -3.58 -23.04
C TYR A 590 -8.29 -3.98 -23.53
N THR A 591 -7.97 -3.62 -24.77
CA THR A 591 -6.63 -3.78 -25.35
C THR A 591 -6.04 -2.45 -25.80
N ALA A 592 -4.72 -2.31 -25.67
CA ALA A 592 -4.00 -1.10 -26.03
C ALA A 592 -2.90 -1.42 -27.06
N LYS A 593 -2.83 -0.64 -28.14
CA LYS A 593 -1.83 -0.83 -29.20
C LYS A 593 -1.22 0.48 -29.66
N MET A 594 0.11 0.55 -29.63
CA MET A 594 0.86 1.63 -30.27
C MET A 594 0.67 1.61 -31.78
N ASN A 595 0.40 2.78 -32.37
CA ASN A 595 0.42 2.97 -33.80
C ASN A 595 1.86 3.31 -34.24
N TRP A 596 2.44 2.52 -35.15
CA TRP A 596 3.79 2.74 -35.66
C TRP A 596 4.03 4.17 -36.15
N PHE A 597 3.12 4.71 -36.97
CA PHE A 597 3.27 6.04 -37.54
C PHE A 597 3.15 7.12 -36.46
N GLY A 598 2.19 6.97 -35.54
CA GLY A 598 2.03 7.89 -34.41
C GLY A 598 3.21 7.87 -33.44
N LYS A 599 3.84 6.71 -33.21
CA LYS A 599 5.04 6.57 -32.37
C LYS A 599 6.20 7.46 -32.85
N CYS A 600 6.30 7.72 -34.15
CA CYS A 600 7.31 8.63 -34.71
C CYS A 600 7.09 10.13 -34.37
N TYR A 601 5.95 10.51 -33.81
CA TYR A 601 5.61 11.91 -33.48
C TYR A 601 5.41 12.17 -31.97
N ILE A 602 5.41 11.12 -31.16
CA ILE A 602 5.54 11.22 -29.70
C ILE A 602 6.90 11.84 -29.39
N GLU A 603 6.98 12.71 -28.38
CA GLU A 603 8.28 13.23 -27.95
C GLU A 603 9.08 12.12 -27.26
N ILE A 604 10.01 11.53 -28.00
CA ILE A 604 10.97 10.53 -27.52
C ILE A 604 12.22 11.24 -27.01
N ASP A 605 12.53 11.01 -25.74
CA ASP A 605 13.53 11.69 -24.93
C ASP A 605 13.31 13.21 -24.75
N THR A 606 13.30 13.61 -23.48
CA THR A 606 13.68 14.96 -23.04
C THR A 606 15.07 15.28 -23.59
N ASP A 607 15.21 16.40 -24.31
CA ASP A 607 16.49 16.85 -24.91
C ASP A 607 17.57 17.19 -23.85
N ILE A 608 18.15 16.17 -23.22
CA ILE A 608 19.53 16.24 -22.72
C ILE A 608 20.42 15.87 -23.92
N ASP A 609 20.55 16.82 -24.83
CA ASP A 609 21.73 17.11 -25.66
C ASP A 609 21.35 18.08 -26.79
N ARG A 610 21.68 19.34 -26.56
CA ARG A 610 22.42 20.13 -27.55
C ARG A 610 23.65 20.74 -26.89
#